data_AF-A0A0K8VGX1-F1
#
_entry.id   AF-A0A0K8VGX1-F1
#
_cell.length_a   1.000
_cell.length_b   1.000
_cell.length_c   1.000
_cell.angle_alpha   90.00
_cell.angle_beta   90.00
_cell.angle_gamma   90.00
#
_symmetry.space_group_name_H-M   'P 1'
#
loop_
_entity.id
_entity.type
_entity.pdbx_description
1 polymer ?
#
loop_
_entity_poly.entity_id
_entity_poly.type
_entity_poly.pdbx_seq_one_letter_code
_entity_poly.pdbx_strand_id
1 'polypeptide(L)'
;MLFLSRSIAVIFVHFLIIAHNKHTINGKGVENEGNKSVLSASLYSKIFKERRNEHQTVIKNMITSENYEKNFKLLKLAYGKIFQLIRDSNITMTSYAYEPLRDGFAQNSNLQDAVSTVMENCCIAAESLIHFPEISYRIFGKHYLEWKLMLNWCYEFVNSFPHIIDESTAKLMTILFQEINEEFRSPEYINPYHEASKHQEKKKENKRHKRLKKGPSLSGGKKEL
;
A
#
# COMPACT_ATOMS: atom_id res chain seq x y z
N MET A 1 18.66 4.87 26.85
CA MET A 1 18.39 5.66 25.64
C MET A 1 19.04 5.01 24.40
N LEU A 2 18.75 3.73 24.08
CA LEU A 2 19.45 2.99 23.00
C LEU A 2 18.63 1.88 22.29
N PHE A 3 17.29 1.90 22.34
CA PHE A 3 16.46 0.87 21.68
C PHE A 3 15.59 1.40 20.53
N LEU A 4 15.67 2.69 20.18
CA LEU A 4 14.82 3.29 19.14
C LEU A 4 15.43 3.24 17.73
N SER A 5 16.72 2.93 17.56
CA SER A 5 17.37 2.95 16.24
C SER A 5 17.26 1.63 15.46
N ARG A 6 16.95 0.51 16.12
CA ARG A 6 16.89 -0.80 15.44
C ARG A 6 15.63 -1.00 14.61
N SER A 7 14.51 -0.33 14.93
CA SER A 7 13.25 -0.48 14.19
C SER A 7 13.13 0.43 12.96
N ILE A 8 13.89 1.52 12.90
CA ILE A 8 13.98 2.40 11.72
C ILE A 8 14.83 1.72 10.65
N ALA A 9 15.89 1.00 11.05
CA ALA A 9 16.74 0.24 10.16
C ALA A 9 15.97 -0.88 9.42
N VAL A 10 15.06 -1.61 10.06
CA VAL A 10 14.39 -2.76 9.43
C VAL A 10 13.43 -2.36 8.29
N ILE A 11 12.75 -1.20 8.39
CA ILE A 11 11.81 -0.74 7.36
C ILE A 11 12.56 -0.11 6.18
N PHE A 12 13.63 0.65 6.46
CA PHE A 12 14.54 1.10 5.40
C PHE A 12 15.25 -0.07 4.73
N VAL A 13 15.57 -1.13 5.48
CA VAL A 13 16.16 -2.36 4.92
C VAL A 13 15.18 -3.10 4.02
N HIS A 14 13.86 -3.06 4.20
CA HIS A 14 12.94 -3.64 3.20
C HIS A 14 12.81 -2.79 1.92
N PHE A 15 12.71 -1.46 2.03
CA PHE A 15 12.73 -0.59 0.85
C PHE A 15 14.11 -0.61 0.13
N LEU A 16 15.21 -0.73 0.88
CA LEU A 16 16.57 -0.89 0.34
C LEU A 16 16.85 -2.31 -0.15
N ILE A 17 16.30 -3.37 0.45
CA ILE A 17 16.40 -4.74 -0.09
C ILE A 17 15.60 -4.84 -1.38
N ILE A 18 14.46 -4.15 -1.52
CA ILE A 18 13.74 -4.06 -2.80
C ILE A 18 14.59 -3.30 -3.85
N ALA A 19 15.31 -2.25 -3.45
CA ALA A 19 16.23 -1.54 -4.33
C ALA A 19 17.54 -2.31 -4.63
N HIS A 20 18.04 -3.11 -3.68
CA HIS A 20 19.30 -3.86 -3.78
C HIS A 20 19.11 -5.25 -4.42
N ASN A 21 17.96 -5.92 -4.26
CA ASN A 21 17.62 -7.14 -5.00
C ASN A 21 17.43 -6.90 -6.50
N LYS A 22 17.14 -5.66 -6.92
CA LYS A 22 17.22 -5.27 -8.33
C LYS A 22 18.67 -5.29 -8.86
N HIS A 23 19.66 -5.21 -7.96
CA HIS A 23 21.09 -5.22 -8.27
C HIS A 23 21.79 -6.55 -8.00
N THR A 24 21.26 -7.44 -7.13
CA THR A 24 21.91 -8.74 -6.80
C THR A 24 21.53 -9.88 -7.75
N ILE A 25 20.47 -9.76 -8.57
CA ILE A 25 20.24 -10.71 -9.67
C ILE A 25 21.18 -10.42 -10.86
N ASN A 26 21.80 -9.23 -10.90
CA ASN A 26 22.87 -8.88 -11.83
C ASN A 26 24.24 -9.04 -11.17
N GLY A 27 24.83 -10.24 -11.21
CA GLY A 27 26.23 -10.36 -10.81
C GLY A 27 26.82 -11.74 -10.62
N LYS A 28 26.90 -12.55 -11.69
CA LYS A 28 28.17 -13.12 -12.15
C LYS A 28 28.03 -13.74 -13.55
N GLY A 29 28.49 -12.97 -14.54
CA GLY A 29 29.02 -13.49 -15.81
C GLY A 29 28.05 -13.59 -16.99
N VAL A 30 27.83 -12.48 -17.68
CA VAL A 30 28.24 -12.18 -19.08
C VAL A 30 27.27 -11.13 -19.63
N GLU A 31 27.84 -10.01 -20.08
CA GLU A 31 27.14 -8.91 -20.73
C GLU A 31 26.35 -9.40 -21.94
N ASN A 32 25.04 -9.22 -21.89
CA ASN A 32 24.20 -9.05 -23.05
C ASN A 32 23.00 -8.21 -22.58
N GLU A 33 22.98 -6.92 -22.89
CA GLU A 33 21.80 -6.04 -22.78
C GLU A 33 20.67 -6.43 -23.76
N GLY A 34 20.65 -7.68 -24.22
CA GLY A 34 19.85 -8.15 -25.34
C GLY A 34 18.65 -9.03 -25.01
N ASN A 35 18.36 -9.38 -23.75
CA ASN A 35 17.15 -10.14 -23.43
C ASN A 35 16.75 -10.01 -21.95
N LYS A 36 16.04 -8.93 -21.60
CA LYS A 36 15.08 -9.06 -20.49
C LYS A 36 13.99 -10.01 -20.98
N SER A 37 13.86 -11.17 -20.34
CA SER A 37 12.81 -12.11 -20.67
C SER A 37 11.45 -11.47 -20.43
N VAL A 38 10.66 -11.34 -21.49
CA VAL A 38 9.29 -10.84 -21.42
C VAL A 38 8.46 -11.83 -20.60
N LEU A 39 7.81 -11.36 -19.55
CA LEU A 39 6.93 -12.18 -18.72
C LEU A 39 5.62 -12.44 -19.46
N SER A 40 5.09 -13.66 -19.34
CA SER A 40 3.72 -13.92 -19.78
C SER A 40 2.71 -13.23 -18.85
N ALA A 41 1.53 -12.89 -19.37
CA ALA A 41 0.44 -12.33 -18.58
C ALA A 41 0.07 -13.21 -17.37
N SER A 42 0.04 -14.54 -17.56
CA SER A 42 -0.29 -15.49 -16.50
C SER A 42 0.79 -15.58 -15.41
N LEU A 43 2.06 -15.46 -15.79
CA LEU A 43 3.16 -15.39 -14.83
C LEU A 43 3.14 -14.06 -14.07
N TYR A 44 2.93 -12.96 -14.79
CA TYR A 44 2.83 -11.64 -14.17
C TYR A 44 1.67 -11.55 -13.18
N SER A 45 0.49 -12.09 -13.52
CA SER A 45 -0.66 -12.15 -12.60
C SER A 45 -0.31 -12.80 -11.25
N LYS A 46 0.48 -13.89 -11.27
CA LYS A 46 0.94 -14.56 -10.03
C LYS A 46 1.91 -13.68 -9.24
N ILE A 47 2.87 -13.04 -9.92
CA ILE A 47 3.83 -12.13 -9.28
C ILE A 47 3.11 -10.93 -8.68
N PHE A 48 2.19 -10.33 -9.43
CA PHE A 48 1.39 -9.19 -9.02
C PHE A 48 0.58 -9.52 -7.77
N LYS A 49 -0.05 -10.69 -7.71
CA LYS A 49 -0.75 -11.15 -6.50
C LYS A 49 0.17 -11.22 -5.29
N GLU A 50 1.40 -11.71 -5.45
CA GLU A 50 2.36 -11.76 -4.35
C GLU A 50 2.79 -10.35 -3.90
N ARG A 51 3.02 -9.43 -4.85
CA ARG A 51 3.26 -8.01 -4.53
C ARG A 51 2.11 -7.39 -3.75
N ARG A 52 0.87 -7.73 -4.11
CA ARG A 52 -0.33 -7.29 -3.38
C ARG A 52 -0.34 -7.82 -1.94
N ASN A 53 0.08 -9.05 -1.70
CA ASN A 53 0.21 -9.62 -0.35
C ASN A 53 1.30 -8.89 0.48
N GLU A 54 2.43 -8.54 -0.15
CA GLU A 54 3.49 -7.74 0.47
C GLU A 54 2.96 -6.35 0.88
N HIS A 55 2.23 -5.68 -0.01
CA HIS A 55 1.59 -4.38 0.26
C HIS A 55 0.65 -4.47 1.48
N GLN A 56 -0.23 -5.47 1.52
CA GLN A 56 -1.14 -5.68 2.64
C GLN A 56 -0.40 -5.95 3.95
N THR A 57 0.72 -6.67 3.90
CA THR A 57 1.57 -6.93 5.07
C THR A 57 2.18 -5.64 5.61
N VAL A 58 2.68 -4.76 4.75
CA VAL A 58 3.21 -3.44 5.13
C VAL A 58 2.12 -2.60 5.81
N ILE A 59 0.95 -2.50 5.20
CA ILE A 59 -0.18 -1.72 5.75
C ILE A 59 -0.65 -2.29 7.09
N LYS A 60 -0.79 -3.62 7.21
CA LYS A 60 -1.13 -4.29 8.46
C LYS A 60 -0.12 -3.98 9.58
N ASN A 61 1.16 -3.94 9.26
CA ASN A 61 2.21 -3.58 10.22
C ASN A 61 2.10 -2.11 10.64
N MET A 62 1.79 -1.20 9.71
CA MET A 62 1.55 0.21 10.02
C MET A 62 0.35 0.39 10.95
N ILE A 63 -0.76 -0.30 10.68
CA ILE A 63 -1.96 -0.31 11.54
C ILE A 63 -1.62 -0.84 12.94
N THR A 64 -0.90 -1.96 13.00
CA THR A 64 -0.53 -2.61 14.27
C THR A 64 0.37 -1.74 15.14
N SER A 65 1.18 -0.87 14.51
CA SER A 65 2.09 0.02 15.24
C SER A 65 1.39 1.16 15.99
N GLU A 66 0.13 1.48 15.63
CA GLU A 66 -0.69 2.56 16.25
C GLU A 66 0.02 3.92 16.36
N ASN A 67 1.03 4.18 15.52
CA ASN A 67 1.82 5.41 15.59
C ASN A 67 1.44 6.36 14.45
N TYR A 68 0.54 7.29 14.75
CA TYR A 68 0.03 8.28 13.81
C TYR A 68 1.16 9.11 13.16
N GLU A 69 2.07 9.66 13.96
CA GLU A 69 3.14 10.55 13.45
C GLU A 69 4.08 9.81 12.49
N LYS A 70 4.47 8.58 12.86
CA LYS A 70 5.29 7.71 12.02
C LYS A 70 4.57 7.36 10.72
N ASN A 71 3.31 6.93 10.82
CA ASN A 71 2.51 6.56 9.64
C ASN A 71 2.29 7.77 8.73
N PHE A 72 2.05 8.96 9.29
CA PHE A 72 1.93 10.20 8.52
C PHE A 72 3.22 10.51 7.74
N LYS A 73 4.38 10.48 8.40
CA LYS A 73 5.68 10.74 7.73
C LYS A 73 5.96 9.72 6.65
N LEU A 74 5.71 8.44 6.93
CA LEU A 74 5.94 7.36 5.97
C LEU A 74 5.02 7.46 4.76
N LEU A 75 3.71 7.64 4.98
CA LEU A 75 2.74 7.80 3.90
C LEU A 75 3.02 9.04 3.08
N LYS A 76 3.40 10.16 3.69
CA LYS A 76 3.75 11.39 2.97
C LYS A 76 4.91 11.16 1.99
N LEU A 77 5.94 10.45 2.43
CA LEU A 77 7.07 10.10 1.58
C LEU A 77 6.67 9.09 0.50
N ALA A 78 5.93 8.05 0.89
CA ALA A 78 5.48 6.98 0.00
C ALA A 78 4.63 7.55 -1.14
N TYR A 79 3.60 8.34 -0.82
CA TYR A 79 2.74 8.98 -1.80
C TYR A 79 3.50 9.84 -2.79
N GLY A 80 4.44 10.66 -2.32
CA GLY A 80 5.30 11.45 -3.21
C GLY A 80 6.07 10.59 -4.20
N LYS A 81 6.65 9.47 -3.73
CA LYS A 81 7.43 8.58 -4.59
C LYS A 81 6.57 7.74 -5.53
N ILE A 82 5.45 7.20 -5.05
CA ILE A 82 4.49 6.42 -5.83
C ILE A 82 4.01 7.26 -7.01
N PHE A 83 3.60 8.50 -6.76
CA PHE A 83 3.03 9.34 -7.82
C PHE A 83 4.08 9.81 -8.81
N GLN A 84 5.32 10.00 -8.35
CA GLN A 84 6.45 10.21 -9.25
C GLN A 84 6.64 8.99 -10.17
N LEU A 85 6.70 7.77 -9.61
CA LEU A 85 6.90 6.55 -10.39
C LEU A 85 5.77 6.32 -11.41
N ILE A 86 4.52 6.63 -11.03
CA ILE A 86 3.37 6.57 -11.92
C ILE A 86 3.57 7.52 -13.10
N ARG A 87 3.90 8.80 -12.85
CA ARG A 87 4.13 9.79 -13.92
C ARG A 87 5.29 9.39 -14.82
N ASP A 88 6.42 9.00 -14.25
CA ASP A 88 7.62 8.62 -15.00
C ASP A 88 7.35 7.41 -15.91
N SER A 89 6.63 6.41 -15.39
CA SER A 89 6.24 5.22 -16.16
C SER A 89 5.17 5.54 -17.20
N ASN A 90 4.26 6.47 -16.91
CA ASN A 90 3.24 6.90 -17.86
C ASN A 90 3.83 7.64 -19.08
N ILE A 91 4.93 8.40 -18.88
CA ILE A 91 5.67 9.00 -20.00
C ILE A 91 6.19 7.89 -20.93
N THR A 92 6.73 6.81 -20.37
CA THR A 92 7.16 5.65 -21.14
C THR A 92 5.97 5.03 -21.88
N MET A 93 4.86 4.72 -21.20
CA MET A 93 3.69 4.14 -21.88
C MET A 93 3.16 5.02 -23.02
N THR A 94 3.12 6.35 -22.81
CA THR A 94 2.69 7.32 -23.81
C THR A 94 3.62 7.34 -25.03
N SER A 95 4.95 7.23 -24.83
CA SER A 95 5.90 7.22 -25.96
C SER A 95 5.77 5.99 -26.85
N TYR A 96 5.25 4.88 -26.30
CA TYR A 96 4.89 3.67 -27.05
C TYR A 96 3.46 3.71 -27.63
N ALA A 97 2.72 4.82 -27.47
CA ALA A 97 1.30 4.93 -27.82
C ALA A 97 0.45 3.78 -27.26
N TYR A 98 0.83 3.31 -26.06
CA TYR A 98 0.23 2.15 -25.43
C TYR A 98 -1.15 2.46 -24.87
N GLU A 99 -2.10 1.58 -25.16
CA GLU A 99 -3.49 1.66 -24.69
C GLU A 99 -3.88 0.32 -24.02
N PRO A 100 -4.03 0.27 -22.69
CA PRO A 100 -4.32 -0.96 -21.94
C PRO A 100 -5.48 -1.79 -22.49
N LEU A 101 -6.61 -1.16 -22.85
CA LEU A 101 -7.80 -1.86 -23.33
C LEU A 101 -7.61 -2.49 -24.71
N ARG A 102 -6.76 -1.89 -25.55
CA ARG A 102 -6.48 -2.36 -26.92
C ARG A 102 -5.34 -3.38 -26.93
N ASP A 103 -4.26 -3.06 -26.23
CA ASP A 103 -2.98 -3.76 -26.33
C ASP A 103 -2.85 -4.88 -25.29
N GLY A 104 -3.67 -4.86 -24.24
CA GLY A 104 -3.59 -5.82 -23.14
C GLY A 104 -2.24 -5.74 -22.41
N PHE A 105 -1.83 -6.83 -21.75
CA PHE A 105 -0.57 -6.84 -21.03
C PHE A 105 0.64 -6.81 -21.98
N ALA A 106 1.55 -5.87 -21.74
CA ALA A 106 2.63 -5.52 -22.65
C ALA A 106 3.59 -6.68 -22.96
N GLN A 107 3.95 -6.81 -24.24
CA GLN A 107 4.87 -7.83 -24.78
C GLN A 107 6.30 -7.32 -24.97
N ASN A 108 6.53 -6.01 -24.80
CA ASN A 108 7.87 -5.42 -24.82
C ASN A 108 8.37 -5.28 -23.38
N SER A 109 9.62 -5.64 -23.10
CA SER A 109 10.16 -5.60 -21.74
C SER A 109 10.11 -4.22 -21.08
N ASN A 110 10.45 -3.14 -21.78
CA ASN A 110 10.44 -1.80 -21.19
C ASN A 110 9.02 -1.34 -20.88
N LEU A 111 8.10 -1.63 -21.81
CA LEU A 111 6.69 -1.30 -21.63
C LEU A 111 6.06 -2.15 -20.52
N GLN A 112 6.44 -3.42 -20.43
CA GLN A 112 6.02 -4.34 -19.38
C GLN A 112 6.49 -3.87 -17.99
N ASP A 113 7.72 -3.39 -17.87
CA ASP A 113 8.21 -2.80 -16.62
C ASP A 113 7.41 -1.55 -16.25
N ALA A 114 7.12 -0.68 -17.22
CA ALA A 114 6.33 0.53 -17.00
C ALA A 114 4.90 0.19 -16.55
N VAL A 115 4.20 -0.70 -17.26
CA VAL A 115 2.86 -1.18 -16.91
C VAL A 115 2.88 -1.80 -15.51
N SER A 116 3.85 -2.68 -15.23
CA SER A 116 3.95 -3.35 -13.94
C SER A 116 4.18 -2.36 -12.80
N THR A 117 5.06 -1.38 -13.02
CA THR A 117 5.33 -0.31 -12.06
C THR A 117 4.06 0.48 -11.78
N VAL A 118 3.30 0.87 -12.81
CA VAL A 118 2.06 1.62 -12.63
C VAL A 118 1.02 0.79 -11.87
N MET A 119 0.78 -0.46 -12.28
CA MET A 119 -0.21 -1.33 -11.62
C MET A 119 0.09 -1.49 -10.13
N GLU A 120 1.34 -1.80 -9.78
CA GLU A 120 1.76 -2.00 -8.39
C GLU A 120 1.64 -0.72 -7.57
N ASN A 121 2.08 0.42 -8.12
CA ASN A 121 2.02 1.72 -7.44
C ASN A 121 0.59 2.22 -7.25
N CYS A 122 -0.28 2.04 -8.23
CA CYS A 122 -1.71 2.33 -8.11
C CYS A 122 -2.35 1.51 -6.97
N CYS A 123 -2.04 0.21 -6.88
CA CYS A 123 -2.57 -0.64 -5.82
C CYS A 123 -2.08 -0.29 -4.41
N ILE A 124 -0.79 0.01 -4.21
CA ILE A 124 -0.32 0.42 -2.88
C ILE A 124 -0.84 1.81 -2.49
N ALA A 125 -1.03 2.72 -3.46
CA ALA A 125 -1.66 4.01 -3.22
C ALA A 125 -3.11 3.83 -2.75
N ALA A 126 -3.85 2.95 -3.42
CA ALA A 126 -5.22 2.57 -3.07
C ALA A 126 -5.29 2.00 -1.65
N GLU A 127 -4.50 0.96 -1.36
CA GLU A 127 -4.41 0.33 -0.03
C GLU A 127 -4.07 1.35 1.06
N SER A 128 -3.11 2.24 0.78
CA SER A 128 -2.72 3.26 1.75
C SER A 128 -3.88 4.21 2.07
N LEU A 129 -4.66 4.59 1.05
CA LEU A 129 -5.75 5.55 1.21
C LEU A 129 -6.91 4.93 1.98
N ILE A 130 -7.38 3.76 1.53
CA ILE A 130 -8.54 3.11 2.12
C ILE A 130 -8.31 2.70 3.58
N HIS A 131 -7.07 2.36 3.95
CA HIS A 131 -6.72 2.02 5.34
C HIS A 131 -6.38 3.23 6.22
N PHE A 132 -5.93 4.34 5.61
CA PHE A 132 -5.58 5.56 6.33
C PHE A 132 -6.22 6.81 5.71
N PRO A 133 -7.57 6.88 5.61
CA PRO A 133 -8.24 7.97 4.89
C PRO A 133 -7.92 9.32 5.50
N GLU A 134 -8.00 9.45 6.83
CA GLU A 134 -7.71 10.71 7.54
C GLU A 134 -6.29 11.23 7.30
N ILE A 135 -5.29 10.33 7.34
CA ILE A 135 -3.89 10.69 7.08
C ILE A 135 -3.71 11.09 5.62
N SER A 136 -4.31 10.33 4.71
CA SER A 136 -4.17 10.51 3.26
C SER A 136 -4.77 11.84 2.81
N TYR A 137 -6.01 12.15 3.20
CA TYR A 137 -6.63 13.44 2.89
C TYR A 137 -5.83 14.61 3.50
N ARG A 138 -5.27 14.44 4.69
CA ARG A 138 -4.39 15.46 5.31
C ARG A 138 -3.09 15.66 4.53
N ILE A 139 -2.51 14.58 3.98
CA ILE A 139 -1.30 14.66 3.14
C ILE A 139 -1.62 15.37 1.83
N PHE A 140 -2.72 15.02 1.17
CA PHE A 140 -3.11 15.60 -0.11
C PHE A 140 -3.41 17.08 0.04
N GLY A 141 -4.11 17.47 1.12
CA GLY A 141 -4.35 18.86 1.49
C GLY A 141 -4.88 19.69 0.31
N LYS A 142 -4.17 20.78 -0.03
CA LYS A 142 -4.55 21.67 -1.12
C LYS A 142 -4.46 21.02 -2.51
N HIS A 143 -3.71 19.93 -2.66
CA HIS A 143 -3.56 19.22 -3.93
C HIS A 143 -4.63 18.16 -4.13
N TYR A 144 -5.59 18.00 -3.22
CA TYR A 144 -6.60 16.92 -3.27
C TYR A 144 -7.18 16.63 -4.65
N LEU A 145 -7.52 17.65 -5.45
CA LEU A 145 -8.06 17.47 -6.81
C LEU A 145 -7.09 16.78 -7.77
N GLU A 146 -5.81 17.14 -7.74
CA GLU A 146 -4.76 16.49 -8.54
C GLU A 146 -4.59 15.02 -8.15
N TRP A 147 -4.65 14.74 -6.85
CA TRP A 147 -4.53 13.39 -6.31
C TRP A 147 -5.76 12.56 -6.66
N LYS A 148 -6.97 13.13 -6.55
CA LYS A 148 -8.21 12.49 -6.96
C LYS A 148 -8.17 12.12 -8.44
N LEU A 149 -7.72 13.03 -9.31
CA LEU A 149 -7.57 12.75 -10.74
C LEU A 149 -6.62 11.58 -11.00
N MET A 150 -5.45 11.57 -10.36
CA MET A 150 -4.48 10.49 -10.50
C MET A 150 -5.02 9.14 -9.98
N LEU A 151 -5.75 9.16 -8.88
CA LEU A 151 -6.33 7.95 -8.30
C LEU A 151 -7.51 7.41 -9.13
N ASN A 152 -8.32 8.28 -9.74
CA ASN A 152 -9.32 7.87 -10.72
C ASN A 152 -8.69 7.24 -11.96
N TRP A 153 -7.61 7.83 -12.47
CA TRP A 153 -6.84 7.23 -13.56
C TRP A 153 -6.26 5.87 -13.15
N CYS A 154 -5.73 5.74 -11.93
CA CYS A 154 -5.28 4.46 -11.40
C CYS A 154 -6.39 3.41 -11.33
N TYR A 155 -7.60 3.79 -10.94
CA TYR A 155 -8.77 2.92 -10.93
C TYR A 155 -9.08 2.40 -12.34
N GLU A 156 -9.15 3.28 -13.33
CA GLU A 156 -9.42 2.91 -14.73
C GLU A 156 -8.31 2.03 -15.31
N PHE A 157 -7.06 2.42 -15.08
CA PHE A 157 -5.89 1.71 -15.58
C PHE A 157 -5.81 0.29 -15.04
N VAL A 158 -5.94 0.10 -13.72
CA VAL A 158 -5.85 -1.24 -13.12
C VAL A 158 -7.02 -2.13 -13.58
N ASN A 159 -8.23 -1.57 -13.68
CA ASN A 159 -9.40 -2.32 -14.13
C ASN A 159 -9.39 -2.65 -15.64
N SER A 160 -8.49 -2.04 -16.42
CA SER A 160 -8.27 -2.40 -17.82
C SER A 160 -7.58 -3.77 -17.99
N PHE A 161 -7.14 -4.41 -16.90
CA PHE A 161 -6.48 -5.72 -16.92
C PHE A 161 -7.24 -6.81 -16.14
N PRO A 162 -8.48 -7.16 -16.54
CA PRO A 162 -9.33 -8.12 -15.80
C PRO A 162 -8.73 -9.54 -15.72
N HIS A 163 -7.83 -9.90 -16.64
CA HIS A 163 -7.16 -11.20 -16.64
C HIS A 163 -5.86 -11.24 -15.81
N ILE A 164 -5.39 -10.08 -15.34
CA ILE A 164 -4.20 -9.98 -14.49
C ILE A 164 -4.59 -9.86 -13.02
N ILE A 165 -5.59 -9.04 -12.73
CA ILE A 165 -6.01 -8.75 -11.36
C ILE A 165 -6.91 -9.86 -10.79
N ASP A 166 -6.80 -10.09 -9.49
CA ASP A 166 -7.70 -10.99 -8.77
C ASP A 166 -8.92 -10.25 -8.21
N GLU A 167 -9.93 -11.00 -7.74
CA GLU A 167 -11.15 -10.45 -7.15
C GLU A 167 -10.85 -9.51 -5.98
N SER A 168 -9.81 -9.81 -5.20
CA SER A 168 -9.41 -8.97 -4.06
C SER A 168 -8.94 -7.58 -4.52
N THR A 169 -8.19 -7.52 -5.61
CA THR A 169 -7.69 -6.27 -6.19
C THR A 169 -8.81 -5.50 -6.89
N ALA A 170 -9.69 -6.18 -7.62
CA ALA A 170 -10.88 -5.55 -8.19
C ALA A 170 -11.75 -4.91 -7.10
N LYS A 171 -11.98 -5.64 -6.00
CA LYS A 171 -12.71 -5.13 -4.84
C LYS A 171 -12.02 -3.92 -4.20
N LEU A 172 -10.69 -3.96 -4.02
CA LEU A 172 -9.91 -2.82 -3.53
C LEU A 172 -10.16 -1.58 -4.40
N MET A 173 -10.08 -1.72 -5.72
CA MET A 173 -10.26 -0.60 -6.65
C MET A 173 -11.69 -0.04 -6.59
N THR A 174 -12.70 -0.90 -6.48
CA THR A 174 -14.09 -0.45 -6.24
C THR A 174 -14.23 0.34 -4.94
N ILE A 175 -13.60 -0.12 -3.85
CA ILE A 175 -13.63 0.58 -2.55
C ILE A 175 -12.93 1.93 -2.67
N LEU A 176 -11.77 1.99 -3.35
CA LEU A 176 -11.08 3.25 -3.62
C LEU A 176 -11.99 4.22 -4.37
N PHE A 177 -12.64 3.77 -5.45
CA PHE A 177 -13.51 4.61 -6.26
C PHE A 177 -14.65 5.22 -5.45
N GLN A 178 -15.29 4.41 -4.60
CA GLN A 178 -16.34 4.86 -3.68
C GLN A 178 -15.82 5.82 -2.59
N GLU A 179 -14.58 5.62 -2.15
CA GLU A 179 -13.93 6.47 -1.14
C GLU A 179 -13.64 7.86 -1.71
N ILE A 180 -13.06 7.96 -2.91
CA ILE A 180 -12.59 9.25 -3.47
C ILE A 180 -13.64 10.02 -4.29
N ASN A 181 -14.71 9.35 -4.75
CA ASN A 181 -15.78 9.98 -5.52
C ASN A 181 -17.10 9.98 -4.73
N GLU A 182 -17.24 10.97 -3.85
CA GLU A 182 -18.45 11.18 -3.05
C GLU A 182 -19.71 11.29 -3.90
N GLU A 183 -19.59 11.86 -5.10
CA GLU A 183 -20.68 12.02 -6.07
C GLU A 183 -21.21 10.70 -6.65
N PHE A 184 -20.40 9.63 -6.64
CA PHE A 184 -20.76 8.29 -7.12
C PHE A 184 -20.83 7.25 -6.01
N ARG A 185 -20.78 7.73 -4.76
CA ARG A 185 -20.80 6.89 -3.57
C ARG A 185 -22.21 6.33 -3.34
N SER A 186 -22.31 5.03 -3.09
CA SER A 186 -23.57 4.41 -2.67
C SER A 186 -24.03 5.02 -1.33
N PRO A 187 -25.33 5.29 -1.14
CA PRO A 187 -25.85 5.85 0.12
C PRO A 187 -25.48 5.03 1.36
N GLU A 188 -25.28 3.72 1.20
CA GLU A 188 -24.93 2.79 2.27
C GLU A 188 -23.42 2.53 2.36
N TYR A 189 -22.60 3.17 1.53
CA TYR A 189 -21.17 2.95 1.54
C TYR A 189 -20.55 3.44 2.85
N ILE A 190 -19.91 2.51 3.54
CA ILE A 190 -19.00 2.79 4.63
C ILE A 190 -17.70 2.08 4.31
N ASN A 191 -16.59 2.81 4.41
CA ASN A 191 -15.28 2.21 4.20
C ASN A 191 -15.03 1.09 5.23
N PRO A 192 -14.94 -0.17 4.79
CA PRO A 192 -14.89 -1.33 5.69
C PRO A 192 -13.59 -1.35 6.51
N TYR A 193 -12.54 -0.70 6.03
CA TYR A 193 -11.24 -0.67 6.69
C TYR A 193 -11.16 0.42 7.76
N HIS A 194 -12.02 1.44 7.68
CA HIS A 194 -12.19 2.44 8.72
C HIS A 194 -13.04 1.93 9.90
N GLU A 195 -14.01 1.03 9.66
CA GLU A 195 -14.75 0.39 10.75
C GLU A 195 -13.96 -0.71 11.45
N ALA A 196 -13.19 -1.50 10.70
CA ALA A 196 -12.37 -2.57 11.25
C ALA A 196 -11.34 -2.04 12.27
N SER A 197 -10.75 -0.85 12.01
CA SER A 197 -9.83 -0.20 12.96
C SER A 197 -10.56 0.26 14.24
N LYS A 198 -11.72 0.91 14.11
CA LYS A 198 -12.55 1.31 15.27
C LYS A 198 -13.04 0.13 16.10
N HIS A 199 -13.41 -0.98 15.47
CA HIS A 199 -13.79 -2.20 16.19
C HIS A 199 -12.60 -2.89 16.88
N GLN A 200 -11.39 -2.81 16.31
CA GLN A 200 -10.18 -3.30 16.96
C GLN A 200 -9.79 -2.45 18.17
N GLU A 201 -9.91 -1.12 18.09
CA GLU A 201 -9.71 -0.21 19.21
C GLU A 201 -10.67 -0.53 20.37
N LYS A 202 -11.98 -0.65 20.08
CA LYS A 202 -12.99 -1.04 21.08
C LYS A 202 -12.71 -2.40 21.72
N LYS A 203 -12.21 -3.38 20.95
CA LYS A 203 -11.81 -4.70 21.49
C LYS A 203 -10.56 -4.62 22.37
N LYS A 204 -9.60 -3.74 22.08
CA LYS A 204 -8.39 -3.52 22.89
C LYS A 204 -8.71 -2.78 24.20
N GLU A 205 -9.58 -1.77 24.14
CA GLU A 205 -10.06 -1.04 25.32
C GLU A 205 -10.81 -1.95 26.29
N ASN A 206 -11.74 -2.77 25.79
CA ASN A 206 -12.48 -3.76 26.57
C ASN A 206 -11.56 -4.80 27.24
N LYS A 207 -10.44 -5.17 26.60
CA LYS A 207 -9.44 -6.07 27.20
C LYS A 207 -8.59 -5.38 28.29
N ARG A 208 -8.30 -4.08 28.17
CA ARG A 208 -7.62 -3.30 29.22
C ARG A 208 -8.51 -3.09 30.44
N HIS A 209 -9.78 -2.79 30.24
CA HIS A 209 -10.73 -2.55 31.33
C HIS A 209 -11.05 -3.81 32.16
N LYS A 210 -11.00 -5.00 31.54
CA LYS A 210 -11.14 -6.29 32.25
C LYS A 210 -9.93 -6.66 33.13
N ARG A 211 -8.75 -6.07 32.90
CA ARG A 211 -7.53 -6.33 33.70
C ARG A 211 -7.43 -5.47 34.96
N LEU A 212 -8.30 -4.47 35.13
CA LEU A 212 -8.35 -3.57 36.29
C LEU A 212 -9.54 -3.90 37.20
N LYS A 213 -9.50 -5.08 37.83
CA LYS A 213 -10.24 -5.34 39.08
C LYS A 213 -9.32 -6.13 40.02
N LYS A 214 -8.32 -5.45 40.59
CA LYS A 214 -7.61 -5.97 41.77
C LYS A 214 -8.48 -5.65 42.98
N GLY A 215 -8.89 -6.70 43.71
CA GLY A 215 -9.71 -6.61 44.91
C GLY A 215 -8.99 -5.93 46.08
N PRO A 216 -9.66 -5.77 47.23
CA PRO A 216 -9.11 -5.04 48.37
C PRO A 216 -7.83 -5.73 48.86
N SER A 217 -6.71 -5.00 48.86
CA SER A 217 -5.46 -5.47 49.45
C SER A 217 -5.50 -5.17 50.94
N LEU A 218 -5.49 -6.22 51.76
CA LEU A 218 -5.31 -6.12 53.20
C LEU A 218 -3.88 -5.67 53.49
N SER A 219 -3.71 -4.39 53.81
CA SER A 219 -2.51 -3.89 54.47
C SER A 219 -2.47 -4.50 55.88
N GLY A 220 -1.70 -5.56 56.05
CA GLY A 220 -1.42 -6.17 57.34
C GLY A 220 -0.57 -5.22 58.19
N GLY A 221 -1.18 -4.66 59.23
CA GLY A 221 -0.56 -3.73 60.16
C GLY A 221 0.53 -4.39 61.00
N LYS A 222 1.62 -3.63 61.16
CA LYS A 222 2.66 -3.84 62.16
C LYS A 222 2.07 -3.60 63.55
N LYS A 223 2.21 -4.53 64.49
CA LYS A 223 2.24 -4.22 65.93
C LYS A 223 3.40 -4.96 66.58
N GLU A 224 4.29 -4.15 67.13
CA GLU A 224 5.38 -4.53 68.00
C GLU A 224 4.83 -5.04 69.35
N LEU A 225 5.51 -6.02 69.94
CA LEU A 225 5.87 -6.16 71.36
C LEU A 225 6.75 -7.40 71.52
#